data_AF-A0A378VYB3-F1
#
_entry.id   AF-A0A378VYB3-F1
#
_cell.length_a   1.000
_cell.length_b   1.000
_cell.length_c   1.000
_cell.angle_alpha   90.00
_cell.angle_beta   90.00
_cell.angle_gamma   90.00
#
_symmetry.space_group_name_H-M   'P 1'
#
loop_
_entity.id
_entity.type
_entity.pdbx_description
1 polymer ?
#
loop_
_entity_poly.entity_id
_entity_poly.type
_entity_poly.pdbx_seq_one_letter_code
_entity_poly.pdbx_strand_id
1 'polypeptide(L)' 'MNITKPGARIDRPTIRELIAYATCRNHPISNSTLLRMEKDGRIPCRLNPLASPVWDTREVLEALGLQQ' A
#
# COMPACT_ATOMS: atom_id res chain seq x y z
N MET A 1 8.89 11.62 -4.49
CA MET A 1 9.26 10.29 -3.94
C MET A 1 9.72 9.44 -5.13
N ASN A 2 10.95 8.94 -5.14
CA ASN A 2 11.46 8.14 -6.28
C ASN A 2 10.99 6.69 -6.13
N ILE A 3 9.85 6.40 -6.75
CA ILE A 3 9.05 5.18 -6.55
C ILE A 3 9.61 3.97 -7.33
N THR A 4 10.69 4.16 -8.09
CA THR A 4 11.18 3.22 -9.11
C THR A 4 12.37 2.36 -8.68
N LYS A 5 12.82 2.43 -7.41
CA LYS A 5 13.92 1.56 -6.95
C LYS A 5 13.40 0.18 -6.53
N PRO A 6 14.00 -0.93 -7.01
CA PRO A 6 13.75 -2.27 -6.48
C PRO A 6 13.96 -2.29 -4.97
N GLY A 7 12.99 -2.81 -4.21
CA GLY A 7 13.02 -2.85 -2.74
C GLY A 7 12.57 -1.56 -2.04
N ALA A 8 11.96 -0.61 -2.77
CA ALA A 8 11.26 0.51 -2.14
C ALA A 8 10.12 -0.02 -1.26
N ARG A 9 10.01 0.53 -0.06
CA ARG A 9 8.99 0.17 0.93
C ARG A 9 8.15 1.39 1.26
N ILE A 10 6.84 1.21 1.36
CA ILE A 10 5.92 2.24 1.86
C ILE A 10 5.44 1.89 3.26
N ASP A 11 5.29 2.92 4.08
CA ASP A 11 4.71 2.85 5.40
C ASP A 11 3.18 2.93 5.36
N ARG A 12 2.57 2.70 6.54
CA ARG A 12 1.11 2.62 6.69
C ARG A 12 0.38 3.91 6.25
N PRO A 13 0.80 5.13 6.64
CA PRO A 13 0.24 6.36 6.09
C PRO A 13 0.21 6.39 4.56
N THR A 14 1.34 6.10 3.91
CA THR A 14 1.47 6.21 2.44
C THR A 14 0.61 5.19 1.69
N ILE A 15 0.54 3.93 2.12
CA ILE A 15 -0.35 2.95 1.46
C ILE A 15 -1.83 3.36 1.57
N ARG A 16 -2.24 3.99 2.69
CA ARG A 16 -3.62 4.45 2.87
C ARG A 16 -3.97 5.59 1.93
N GLU A 17 -3.02 6.48 1.68
CA GLU A 17 -3.14 7.56 0.69
C GLU A 17 -3.18 7.00 -0.73
N LEU A 18 -2.29 6.05 -1.07
CA LEU A 18 -2.26 5.42 -2.39
C LEU A 18 -3.56 4.68 -2.72
N ILE A 19 -4.10 3.91 -1.77
CA ILE A 19 -5.38 3.21 -1.98
C ILE A 19 -6.52 4.23 -2.12
N ALA A 20 -6.53 5.30 -1.32
CA ALA A 20 -7.52 6.36 -1.46
C ALA A 20 -7.44 7.01 -2.84
N TYR A 21 -6.23 7.32 -3.31
CA TYR A 21 -5.97 7.86 -4.64
C TYR A 21 -6.47 6.92 -5.75
N ALA A 22 -6.10 5.64 -5.70
CA ALA A 22 -6.52 4.63 -6.68
C ALA A 22 -8.05 4.43 -6.71
N THR A 23 -8.75 4.77 -5.63
CA THR A 23 -10.21 4.66 -5.51
C THR A 23 -10.94 6.00 -5.63
N CYS A 24 -10.26 7.04 -6.14
CA CYS A 24 -10.81 8.39 -6.33
C CYS A 24 -11.39 9.02 -5.04
N ARG A 25 -10.76 8.75 -3.89
CA ARG A 25 -11.11 9.33 -2.58
C ARG A 25 -10.18 10.47 -2.21
N ASN A 26 -10.74 11.52 -1.62
CA ASN A 26 -9.98 12.69 -1.15
C ASN A 26 -9.36 12.51 0.25
N HIS A 27 -9.66 11.41 0.95
CA HIS A 27 -9.17 11.15 2.29
C HIS A 27 -8.55 9.75 2.38
N PRO A 28 -7.45 9.59 3.15
CA PRO A 28 -6.84 8.29 3.37
C PRO A 28 -7.85 7.28 3.93
N ILE A 29 -7.80 6.04 3.45
CA ILE A 29 -8.69 4.98 3.97
C ILE A 29 -8.42 4.72 5.46
N SER A 30 -9.36 4.11 6.19
CA SER A 30 -9.12 3.72 7.59
C SER A 30 -8.14 2.55 7.71
N ASN A 31 -7.48 2.39 8.86
CA ASN A 31 -6.65 1.21 9.16
C ASN A 31 -7.45 -0.10 9.08
N SER A 32 -8.71 -0.10 9.52
CA SER A 32 -9.60 -1.25 9.41
C SER A 32 -9.88 -1.64 7.95
N THR A 33 -10.01 -0.65 7.06
CA THR A 33 -10.18 -0.90 5.63
C THR A 33 -8.91 -1.49 5.03
N LEU A 34 -7.74 -0.95 5.39
CA LEU A 34 -6.45 -1.48 4.94
C LEU A 34 -6.29 -2.95 5.33
N LEU A 35 -6.52 -3.31 6.60
CA LEU A 35 -6.39 -4.68 7.09
C LEU A 35 -7.38 -5.64 6.43
N ARG A 36 -8.60 -5.17 6.12
CA ARG A 36 -9.59 -5.97 5.38
C ARG A 36 -9.15 -6.22 3.94
N MET A 37 -8.66 -5.19 3.24
CA MET A 37 -8.14 -5.34 1.88
C MET A 37 -6.92 -6.28 1.82
N GLU A 38 -6.06 -6.24 2.84
CA GLU A 38 -4.96 -7.18 3.01
C GLU A 38 -5.46 -8.62 3.20
N LYS A 39 -6.45 -8.82 4.09
CA LYS A 39 -7.07 -10.14 4.33
C LYS A 39 -7.79 -10.70 3.10
N ASP A 40 -8.43 -9.82 2.33
CA ASP A 40 -9.17 -10.18 1.11
C ASP A 40 -8.23 -10.43 -0.09
N GLY A 41 -6.91 -10.23 0.06
CA GLY A 41 -5.92 -10.42 -1.02
C GLY A 41 -5.96 -9.33 -2.10
N ARG A 42 -6.58 -8.17 -1.83
CA ARG A 42 -6.65 -7.04 -2.77
C ARG A 42 -5.38 -6.19 -2.81
N ILE A 43 -4.55 -6.30 -1.79
CA ILE A 43 -3.22 -5.68 -1.68
C ILE A 43 -2.26 -6.71 -1.09
N PRO A 44 -0.95 -6.60 -1.36
CA PRO A 44 0.05 -7.50 -0.78
C PRO A 44 0.06 -7.45 0.75
N CYS A 45 0.48 -8.57 1.35
CA CYS A 45 0.68 -8.65 2.79
C CYS A 45 1.79 -7.70 3.25
N ARG A 46 1.63 -7.16 4.46
CA ARG A 46 2.68 -6.32 5.05
C ARG A 46 3.94 -7.15 5.32
N LEU A 47 5.08 -6.60 4.93
CA LEU A 47 6.38 -7.00 5.43
C LEU A 47 6.45 -6.55 6.90
N ASN A 48 6.97 -7.42 7.77
CA ASN A 48 7.04 -7.15 9.19
C ASN A 48 8.49 -6.85 9.61
N PRO A 49 9.06 -5.67 9.27
CA PRO A 49 10.37 -5.31 9.78
C PRO A 49 10.22 -4.97 11.27
N LEU A 50 11.32 -5.14 12.02
CA LEU A 50 11.40 -5.09 13.48
C LEU A 50 10.80 -3.83 14.15
N ALA A 51 10.46 -2.77 13.41
CA ALA A 51 10.01 -1.48 13.94
C ALA A 51 8.60 -1.03 13.50
N SER A 52 8.15 -1.32 12.27
CA SER A 52 6.86 -0.83 11.76
C SER A 52 6.43 -1.60 10.51
N PRO A 53 5.16 -1.98 10.35
CA PRO A 53 4.72 -2.67 9.15
C PRO A 53 4.90 -1.80 7.90
N VAL A 54 5.47 -2.40 6.87
CA VAL A 54 5.72 -1.77 5.57
C VAL A 54 5.25 -2.69 4.46
N TRP A 55 5.01 -2.13 3.28
CA TRP A 55 4.63 -2.89 2.09
C TRP A 55 5.66 -2.68 1.00
N ASP A 56 5.84 -3.69 0.14
CA ASP A 56 6.63 -3.49 -1.07
C ASP A 56 5.87 -2.53 -2.00
N THR A 57 6.54 -1.45 -2.39
CA THR A 57 5.89 -0.41 -3.19
C THR A 57 5.44 -0.94 -4.55
N ARG A 58 6.22 -1.81 -5.18
CA ARG A 58 5.94 -2.33 -6.51
C ARG A 58 4.72 -3.24 -6.47
N GLU A 59 4.68 -4.18 -5.53
CA GLU A 59 3.55 -5.09 -5.38
C GLU A 59 2.24 -4.33 -5.10
N VAL A 60 2.32 -3.24 -4.32
CA VAL A 60 1.14 -2.40 -4.06
C VAL A 60 0.69 -1.67 -5.32
N LEU A 61 1.60 -1.07 -6.09
CA LEU A 61 1.23 -0.38 -7.32
C LEU A 61 0.65 -1.33 -8.36
N GLU A 62 1.21 -2.53 -8.49
CA GLU A 62 0.71 -3.59 -9.37
C GLU A 62 -0.70 -4.04 -8.95
N ALA A 63 -0.91 -4.32 -7.66
CA ALA A 63 -2.23 -4.70 -7.13
C ALA A 63 -3.30 -3.60 -7.31
N LEU A 64 -2.88 -2.34 -7.30
CA LEU A 64 -3.76 -1.18 -7.54
C LEU A 64 -3.92 -0.82 -9.02
N GLY A 65 -3.23 -1.52 -9.94
CA GLY A 65 -3.27 -1.21 -11.38
C GLY A 65 -2.62 0.14 -11.74
N LEU A 66 -1.75 0.66 -10.88
CA LEU A 66 -1.05 1.95 -11.05
C LEU A 66 0.30 1.81 -11.76
N GLN A 67 0.78 0.58 -11.94
CA GLN A 67 2.01 0.28 -12.67
C GLN A 67 1.74 -0.86 -13.64
N GLN A 68 2.08 -0.65 -14.92
CA GLN A 68 2.01 -1.64 -16.01
C GLN A 68 3.40 -2.23 -16.28
#